data_AF-A0A8T7JTF7-F1
#
_entry.id   AF-A0A8T7JTF7-F1
#
_cell.length_a   1.000
_cell.length_b   1.000
_cell.length_c   1.000
_cell.angle_alpha   90.00
_cell.angle_beta   90.00
_cell.angle_gamma   90.00
#
_symmetry.space_group_name_H-M   'P 1'
#
loop_
_entity.id
_entity.type
_entity.pdbx_description
1 polymer ?
#
loop_
_entity_poly.entity_id
_entity_poly.type
_entity_poly.pdbx_seq_one_letter_code
_entity_poly.pdbx_strand_id
1 'polypeptide(L)'
;SIIGVPGIYFHSLFGSRGWIEGARQTGRNRTINREKLQFDELQNQLADENSLRFKVFTKYRKLLKTRRSSPAFDPHGTQIIHDPHPAVFALERVSPDGQARMLCLHNVSRKSVSFSVNEKLITLEPYQALWLNNPQLI
;
A
#
# COMPACT_ATOMS: atom_id res chain seq x y z
N SER A 1 -2.73 -0.96 5.79
CA SER A 1 -3.96 -0.58 6.49
C SER A 1 -4.55 -1.77 7.24
N ILE A 2 -4.78 -2.90 6.57
CA ILE A 2 -5.41 -4.12 7.11
C ILE A 2 -4.79 -4.63 8.44
N ILE A 3 -5.60 -5.27 9.27
CA ILE A 3 -5.23 -5.96 10.52
C ILE A 3 -4.12 -7.00 10.32
N GLY A 4 -3.26 -7.17 11.33
CA GLY A 4 -2.14 -8.11 11.31
C GLY A 4 -0.80 -7.50 10.88
N VAL A 5 0.17 -8.39 10.59
CA VAL A 5 1.55 -8.04 10.23
C VAL A 5 1.73 -8.12 8.72
N PRO A 6 2.22 -7.07 8.03
CA PRO A 6 2.41 -7.10 6.59
C PRO A 6 3.58 -8.02 6.20
N GLY A 7 3.29 -9.11 5.48
CA GLY A 7 4.29 -9.89 4.78
C GLY A 7 4.72 -9.16 3.50
N ILE A 8 5.96 -8.68 3.47
CA ILE A 8 6.48 -7.89 2.33
C ILE A 8 7.33 -8.77 1.44
N TYR A 9 6.94 -8.89 0.17
CA TYR A 9 7.76 -9.56 -0.83
C TYR A 9 8.88 -8.65 -1.32
N PHE A 10 10.12 -9.15 -1.35
CA PHE A 10 11.31 -8.39 -1.70
C PHE A 10 11.17 -7.64 -3.04
N HIS A 11 10.66 -8.30 -4.08
CA HIS A 11 10.48 -7.69 -5.39
C HIS A 11 9.40 -6.60 -5.42
N SER A 12 8.39 -6.70 -4.57
CA SER A 12 7.36 -5.65 -4.43
C SER A 12 7.93 -4.40 -3.75
N LEU A 13 8.86 -4.56 -2.81
CA LEU A 13 9.52 -3.43 -2.14
C LEU A 13 10.35 -2.58 -3.12
N PHE A 14 10.94 -3.22 -4.13
CA PHE A 14 11.81 -2.57 -5.12
C PHE A 14 11.18 -2.41 -6.50
N GLY A 15 9.88 -2.67 -6.67
CA GLY A 15 9.20 -2.50 -7.96
C GLY A 15 9.80 -3.32 -9.11
N SER A 16 10.28 -4.54 -8.82
CA SER A 16 10.80 -5.45 -9.86
C SER A 16 9.74 -5.80 -10.89
N ARG A 17 10.18 -5.99 -12.14
CA ARG A 17 9.38 -6.57 -13.21
C ARG A 17 9.66 -8.08 -13.33
N GLY A 18 8.88 -8.77 -14.15
CA GLY A 18 9.08 -10.19 -14.41
C GLY A 18 10.42 -10.48 -15.12
N TRP A 19 11.20 -11.41 -14.58
CA TRP A 19 12.46 -11.89 -15.14
C TRP A 19 12.22 -13.03 -16.15
N ILE A 20 11.73 -12.64 -17.33
CA ILE A 20 11.40 -13.58 -18.42
C ILE A 20 12.61 -14.42 -18.82
N GLU A 21 13.79 -13.80 -18.89
CA GLU A 21 15.03 -14.50 -19.26
C GLU A 21 15.39 -15.61 -18.28
N GLY A 22 15.27 -15.39 -16.96
CA GLY A 22 15.51 -16.45 -15.98
C GLY A 22 14.51 -17.61 -16.06
N ALA A 23 13.24 -17.31 -16.37
CA ALA A 23 12.25 -18.36 -16.62
C ALA A 23 12.64 -19.19 -17.86
N ARG A 24 13.11 -18.56 -18.94
CA ARG A 24 13.60 -19.23 -20.16
C ARG A 24 14.83 -20.10 -19.88
N GLN A 25 15.81 -19.58 -19.14
CA GLN A 25 17.04 -20.30 -18.81
C GLN A 25 16.81 -21.52 -17.92
N THR A 26 15.88 -21.43 -16.97
CA THR A 26 15.66 -22.49 -15.98
C THR A 26 14.55 -23.47 -16.35
N GLY A 27 13.70 -23.13 -17.33
CA GLY A 27 12.48 -23.88 -17.66
C GLY A 27 11.41 -23.84 -16.55
N ARG A 28 11.59 -23.04 -15.50
CA ARG A 28 10.69 -22.97 -14.33
C ARG A 28 9.94 -21.64 -14.32
N ASN A 29 8.62 -21.68 -14.51
CA ASN A 29 7.78 -20.47 -14.53
C ASN A 29 7.96 -19.56 -13.31
N ARG A 30 8.15 -20.15 -12.12
CA ARG A 30 8.33 -19.38 -10.87
C ARG A 30 9.58 -18.51 -10.86
N THR A 31 10.58 -18.80 -11.70
CA THR A 31 11.80 -18.00 -11.79
C THR A 31 11.52 -16.58 -12.27
N ILE A 32 10.40 -16.33 -12.97
CA ILE A 32 9.99 -15.00 -13.41
C ILE A 32 9.88 -13.99 -12.26
N ASN A 33 9.60 -14.44 -11.03
CA ASN A 33 9.48 -13.58 -9.86
C ASN A 33 10.68 -13.72 -8.91
N ARG A 34 11.78 -14.36 -9.29
CA ARG A 34 12.88 -14.72 -8.36
C ARG A 34 14.26 -14.23 -8.81
N GLU A 35 14.28 -13.13 -9.55
CA GLU A 35 15.52 -12.49 -9.99
C GLU A 35 16.46 -12.19 -8.82
N LYS A 36 17.75 -12.44 -9.00
CA LYS A 36 18.78 -12.02 -8.04
C LYS A 36 19.31 -10.66 -8.47
N LEU A 37 18.89 -9.62 -7.75
CA LEU A 37 19.35 -8.27 -8.02
C LEU A 37 20.80 -8.10 -7.58
N GLN A 38 21.65 -7.56 -8.45
CA GLN A 38 23.00 -7.16 -8.09
C GLN A 38 22.95 -5.92 -7.21
N PHE A 39 23.74 -5.91 -6.15
CA PHE A 39 23.67 -4.88 -5.12
C PHE A 39 23.99 -3.49 -5.67
N ASP A 40 25.10 -3.34 -6.40
CA ASP A 40 25.55 -2.06 -6.95
C ASP A 40 24.55 -1.50 -7.96
N GLU A 41 24.00 -2.35 -8.83
CA GLU A 41 22.96 -1.97 -9.78
C GLU A 41 21.69 -1.49 -9.09
N LEU A 42 21.26 -2.21 -8.04
CA LEU A 42 20.11 -1.83 -7.24
C LEU A 42 20.35 -0.50 -6.52
N GLN A 43 21.55 -0.28 -5.96
CA GLN A 43 21.91 0.99 -5.33
C GLN A 43 21.87 2.14 -6.33
N ASN A 44 22.44 1.97 -7.51
CA ASN A 44 22.41 2.99 -8.58
C ASN A 44 20.97 3.34 -8.98
N GLN A 45 20.09 2.34 -9.14
CA GLN A 45 18.68 2.58 -9.44
C GLN A 45 17.93 3.26 -8.28
N LEU A 46 18.31 3.01 -7.03
CA LEU A 46 17.75 3.69 -5.87
C LEU A 46 18.33 5.09 -5.64
N ALA A 47 19.40 5.47 -6.34
CA ALA A 47 19.95 6.83 -6.33
C ALA A 47 19.33 7.71 -7.45
N ASP A 48 18.80 7.11 -8.52
CA ASP A 48 18.12 7.82 -9.60
C ASP A 48 16.63 8.04 -9.29
N GLU A 49 16.24 9.30 -9.06
CA GLU A 49 14.85 9.67 -8.74
C GLU A 49 13.85 9.38 -9.86
N ASN A 50 14.33 9.27 -11.10
CA ASN A 50 13.49 8.96 -12.25
C ASN A 50 13.22 7.47 -12.40
N SER A 51 14.00 6.61 -11.74
CA SER A 51 13.86 5.17 -11.83
C SER A 51 12.55 4.68 -11.22
N LEU A 52 12.03 3.57 -11.76
CA LEU A 52 10.85 2.91 -11.20
C LEU A 52 11.11 2.45 -9.75
N ARG A 53 12.32 1.93 -9.48
CA ARG A 53 12.67 1.39 -8.16
C ARG A 53 12.68 2.47 -7.11
N PHE A 54 13.26 3.63 -7.39
CA PHE A 54 13.24 4.77 -6.47
C PHE A 54 11.81 5.19 -6.16
N LYS A 55 10.99 5.39 -7.20
CA LYS A 55 9.59 5.83 -7.05
C LYS A 55 8.79 4.85 -6.19
N VAL A 56 8.90 3.55 -6.43
CA VAL A 56 8.21 2.51 -5.64
C VAL A 56 8.77 2.45 -4.22
N PHE A 57 10.08 2.27 -4.07
CA PHE A 57 10.73 2.07 -2.77
C PHE A 57 10.46 3.24 -1.82
N THR A 58 10.61 4.48 -2.30
CA THR A 58 10.44 5.69 -1.49
C THR A 58 9.00 5.82 -1.00
N LYS A 59 8.00 5.61 -1.86
CA LYS A 59 6.59 5.67 -1.46
C LYS A 59 6.19 4.51 -0.55
N TYR A 60 6.65 3.29 -0.84
CA TYR A 60 6.40 2.11 -0.01
C TYR A 60 7.01 2.29 1.39
N ARG A 61 8.27 2.74 1.49
CA ARG A 61 8.93 3.06 2.75
C ARG A 61 8.18 4.14 3.54
N LYS A 62 7.65 5.17 2.86
CA LYS A 62 6.81 6.19 3.51
C LYS A 62 5.56 5.56 4.13
N LEU A 63 4.84 4.69 3.40
CA LEU A 63 3.66 3.99 3.92
C LEU A 63 3.99 3.12 5.14
N LEU A 64 5.11 2.40 5.12
CA LEU A 64 5.55 1.59 6.27
C LEU A 64 5.87 2.45 7.49
N LYS A 65 6.57 3.57 7.29
CA LYS A 65 6.86 4.52 8.38
C LYS A 65 5.57 5.09 8.96
N THR A 66 4.63 5.52 8.13
CA THR A 66 3.32 6.04 8.55
C THR A 66 2.50 4.98 9.26
N ARG A 67 2.53 3.72 8.80
CA ARG A 67 1.86 2.61 9.50
C ARG A 67 2.45 2.43 10.90
N ARG A 68 3.78 2.36 10.99
CA ARG A 68 4.50 2.15 12.26
C ARG A 68 4.26 3.27 13.27
N SER A 69 4.05 4.50 12.82
CA SER A 69 3.89 5.66 13.70
C SER A 69 2.46 5.85 14.23
N SER A 70 1.48 5.06 13.79
CA SER A 70 0.08 5.21 14.22
C SER A 70 -0.37 4.01 15.06
N PRO A 71 -0.77 4.23 16.33
CA PRO A 71 -1.29 3.16 17.20
C PRO A 71 -2.54 2.47 16.64
N ALA A 72 -3.32 3.15 15.79
CA ALA A 72 -4.49 2.56 15.14
C ALA A 72 -4.13 1.31 14.31
N PHE A 73 -2.88 1.19 13.83
CA PHE A 73 -2.43 0.04 13.04
C PHE A 73 -1.84 -1.11 13.83
N ASP A 74 -1.93 -1.09 15.16
CA ASP A 74 -1.56 -2.21 16.01
C ASP A 74 -2.16 -3.54 15.48
N PRO A 75 -1.40 -4.64 15.40
CA PRO A 75 -1.89 -5.89 14.81
C PRO A 75 -3.08 -6.50 15.54
N HIS A 76 -3.29 -6.18 16.82
CA HIS A 76 -4.41 -6.65 17.63
C HIS A 76 -5.58 -5.66 17.69
N GLY A 77 -5.44 -4.48 17.07
CA GLY A 77 -6.50 -3.49 16.98
C GLY A 77 -7.62 -3.90 16.01
N THR A 78 -8.85 -3.52 16.33
CA THR A 78 -10.06 -3.83 15.56
C THR A 78 -9.99 -3.31 14.12
N GLN A 79 -10.72 -3.98 13.22
CA GLN A 79 -10.95 -3.54 11.85
C GLN A 79 -12.44 -3.58 11.53
N ILE A 80 -12.95 -2.50 10.93
CA ILE A 80 -14.35 -2.38 10.48
C ILE A 80 -14.32 -2.08 8.99
N ILE A 81 -15.17 -2.74 8.20
CA ILE A 81 -15.29 -2.50 6.75
C ILE A 81 -16.47 -1.58 6.50
N HIS A 82 -16.25 -0.59 5.64
CA HIS A 82 -17.26 0.36 5.18
C HIS A 82 -17.46 0.19 3.68
N ASP A 83 -18.67 0.44 3.17
CA ASP A 83 -18.99 0.37 1.75
C ASP A 83 -19.59 1.69 1.22
N PRO A 84 -18.79 2.77 1.16
CA PRO A 84 -19.31 4.08 0.79
C PRO A 84 -19.49 4.26 -0.72
N HIS A 85 -18.89 3.39 -1.54
CA HIS A 85 -18.98 3.44 -3.00
C HIS A 85 -18.47 2.11 -3.62
N PRO A 86 -19.09 1.58 -4.69
CA PRO A 86 -18.69 0.31 -5.35
C PRO A 86 -17.25 0.22 -5.89
N ALA A 87 -16.53 1.34 -5.90
CA ALA A 87 -15.16 1.47 -6.42
C ALA A 87 -14.15 1.84 -5.31
N VAL A 88 -14.61 1.90 -4.06
CA VAL A 88 -13.82 2.33 -2.91
C VAL A 88 -13.82 1.22 -1.89
N PHE A 89 -12.66 0.60 -1.71
CA PHE A 89 -12.46 -0.28 -0.57
C PHE A 89 -12.12 0.58 0.65
N ALA A 90 -13.04 0.63 1.62
CA ALA A 90 -12.89 1.42 2.83
C ALA A 90 -12.81 0.51 4.06
N LEU A 91 -11.86 0.81 4.94
CA LEU A 91 -11.78 0.17 6.24
C LEU A 91 -11.39 1.18 7.30
N GLU A 92 -11.89 0.98 8.51
CA GLU A 92 -11.42 1.65 9.71
C GLU A 92 -10.55 0.70 10.53
N ARG A 93 -9.49 1.26 11.12
CA ARG A 93 -8.69 0.61 12.17
C ARG A 93 -8.84 1.36 13.48
N VAL A 94 -9.00 0.61 14.56
CA VAL A 94 -9.07 1.13 15.93
C VAL A 94 -8.01 0.45 16.78
N SER A 95 -7.23 1.20 17.56
CA SER A 95 -6.25 0.64 18.48
C SER A 95 -6.93 -0.21 19.57
N PRO A 96 -6.20 -1.15 20.22
CA PRO A 96 -6.76 -2.01 21.27
C PRO A 96 -7.39 -1.25 22.45
N ASP A 97 -6.85 -0.07 22.78
CA ASP A 97 -7.35 0.83 23.84
C ASP A 97 -8.48 1.77 23.38
N GLY A 98 -8.87 1.72 22.10
CA GLY A 98 -9.89 2.58 21.50
C GLY A 98 -9.47 4.03 21.25
N GLN A 99 -8.26 4.44 21.61
CA GLN A 99 -7.84 5.85 21.62
C GLN A 99 -7.40 6.38 20.24
N ALA A 100 -6.96 5.50 19.34
CA ALA A 100 -6.52 5.86 18.01
C ALA A 100 -7.40 5.21 16.95
N ARG A 101 -7.85 6.02 16.00
CA ARG A 101 -8.65 5.59 14.84
C ARG A 101 -8.01 6.02 13.53
N MET A 102 -8.23 5.23 12.49
CA MET A 102 -7.77 5.53 11.15
C MET A 102 -8.74 5.01 10.10
N LEU A 103 -9.35 5.91 9.34
CA LEU A 103 -10.12 5.56 8.15
C LEU A 103 -9.17 5.46 6.94
N CYS A 104 -9.14 4.30 6.31
CA CYS A 104 -8.35 4.00 5.13
C CYS A 104 -9.26 3.83 3.93
N LEU A 105 -9.15 4.74 2.96
CA LEU A 105 -9.93 4.74 1.73
C LEU A 105 -9.02 4.37 0.55
N HIS A 106 -9.46 3.44 -0.28
CA HIS A 106 -8.70 2.93 -1.42
C HIS A 106 -9.58 2.94 -2.67
N ASN A 107 -9.31 3.83 -3.63
CA ASN A 107 -9.95 3.75 -4.94
C ASN A 107 -9.34 2.57 -5.70
N VAL A 108 -10.15 1.58 -6.05
CA VAL A 108 -9.71 0.39 -6.80
C VAL A 108 -9.98 0.50 -8.30
N SER A 109 -10.43 1.67 -8.76
CA SER A 109 -10.74 1.94 -10.15
C SER A 109 -9.73 2.87 -10.83
N ARG A 110 -9.79 2.89 -12.16
CA ARG A 110 -9.03 3.79 -13.03
C ARG A 110 -9.65 5.18 -13.22
N LYS A 111 -10.75 5.48 -12.52
CA LYS A 111 -11.48 6.75 -12.64
C LYS A 111 -11.41 7.49 -11.32
N SER A 112 -11.44 8.82 -11.35
CA SER A 112 -11.70 9.60 -10.15
C SER A 112 -13.12 9.32 -9.69
N VAL A 113 -13.32 9.16 -8.38
CA VAL A 113 -14.61 8.82 -7.77
C VAL A 113 -14.91 9.78 -6.64
N SER A 114 -16.16 10.24 -6.55
CA SER A 114 -16.63 11.11 -5.47
C SER A 114 -17.77 10.43 -4.72
N PHE A 115 -17.72 10.48 -3.39
CA PHE A 115 -18.69 9.84 -2.52
C PHE A 115 -18.74 10.59 -1.17
N SER A 116 -19.83 10.41 -0.44
CA SER A 116 -20.00 11.04 0.86
C SER A 116 -19.59 10.10 1.99
N VAL A 117 -18.83 10.63 2.95
CA VAL A 117 -18.56 9.98 4.24
C VAL A 117 -18.98 10.96 5.33
N ASN A 118 -19.97 10.58 6.15
CA ASN A 118 -20.57 11.44 7.19
C ASN A 118 -20.89 12.84 6.65
N GLU A 119 -21.66 12.89 5.56
CA GLU A 119 -22.12 14.11 4.87
C GLU A 119 -21.01 14.97 4.24
N LYS A 120 -19.74 14.57 4.34
CA LYS A 120 -18.62 15.24 3.66
C LYS A 120 -18.30 14.56 2.35
N LEU A 121 -18.24 15.36 1.28
CA LEU A 121 -17.84 14.90 -0.04
C LEU A 121 -16.32 14.64 -0.07
N ILE A 122 -15.93 13.43 -0.43
CA ILE A 122 -14.54 13.02 -0.66
C ILE A 122 -14.39 12.64 -2.13
N THR A 123 -13.36 13.16 -2.78
CA THR A 123 -12.95 12.73 -4.12
C THR A 123 -11.62 12.00 -4.03
N LEU A 124 -11.54 10.82 -4.64
CA LEU A 124 -10.31 10.05 -4.77
C LEU A 124 -9.91 9.95 -6.24
N GLU A 125 -8.64 10.24 -6.52
CA GLU A 125 -8.02 10.03 -7.82
C GLU A 125 -7.87 8.53 -8.16
N PRO A 126 -7.64 8.17 -9.44
CA PRO A 126 -7.43 6.78 -9.84
C PRO A 126 -6.35 6.10 -9.00
N TYR A 127 -6.68 4.94 -8.43
CA TYR A 127 -5.79 4.14 -7.58
C TYR A 127 -5.26 4.85 -6.32
N GLN A 128 -5.86 5.98 -5.92
CA GLN A 128 -5.43 6.71 -4.73
C GLN A 128 -5.76 5.94 -3.45
N ALA A 129 -4.79 5.94 -2.53
CA ALA A 129 -5.00 5.54 -1.14
C ALA A 129 -4.91 6.78 -0.24
N LEU A 130 -5.93 6.99 0.59
CA LEU A 130 -6.03 8.11 1.52
C LEU A 130 -6.29 7.58 2.94
N TRP A 131 -5.45 7.99 3.90
CA TRP A 131 -5.58 7.61 5.30
C TRP A 131 -5.91 8.85 6.13
N LEU A 132 -7.01 8.82 6.87
CA LEU A 132 -7.59 9.93 7.61
C LEU A 132 -7.62 9.57 9.10
N ASN A 133 -6.99 10.39 9.93
CA ASN A 133 -6.82 10.18 11.37
C ASN A 133 -7.89 10.90 12.22
N ASN A 134 -9.05 11.24 11.64
CA ASN A 134 -10.04 12.08 12.29
C ASN A 134 -11.30 11.28 12.71
N PRO A 135 -11.58 11.14 14.01
CA PRO A 135 -12.75 10.41 14.50
C PRO A 135 -14.09 11.04 14.10
N GLN A 136 -14.12 12.29 13.65
CA GLN A 136 -15.35 12.94 13.17
C GLN A 136 -15.77 12.54 11.75
N LEU A 137 -14.93 11.78 11.03
CA LEU A 137 -15.22 11.27 9.69
C LEU A 137 -15.68 9.81 9.69
N ILE A 138 -15.87 9.23 10.87
CA ILE A 138 -16.22 7.83 11.07
C ILE A 138 -17.53 7.75 11.83
#